data_AF-X1HWW3-F1
#
_entry.id   AF-X1HWW3-F1
#
_cell.length_a   1.000
_cell.length_b   1.000
_cell.length_c   1.000
_cell.angle_alpha   90.00
_cell.angle_beta   90.00
_cell.angle_gamma   90.00
#
_symmetry.space_group_name_H-M   'P 1'
#
loop_
_entity.id
_entity.type
_entity.pdbx_description
1 polymer ?
#
loop_
_entity_poly.entity_id
_entity_poly.type
_entity_poly.pdbx_seq_one_letter_code
_entity_poly.pdbx_strand_id
1 'polypeptide(L)' 'MLCAYSVKDGKKLNELRFGDTPIFDGLAAAGGRLYVSTQSGQVFCFGGK' A
#
# COMPACT_ATOMS: atom_id res chain seq x y z
N MET A 1 -7.02 -0.10 3.38
CA MET A 1 -7.10 0.32 1.97
C MET A 1 -5.80 1.03 1.61
N LEU A 2 -5.25 0.78 0.42
CA LEU A 2 -4.05 1.45 -0.10
C LEU A 2 -4.47 2.27 -1.32
N CYS A 3 -4.09 3.54 -1.36
CA CYS A 3 -4.44 4.42 -2.47
C CYS A 3 -3.18 4.98 -3.12
N ALA A 4 -3.22 5.09 -4.44
CA ALA A 4 -2.24 5.85 -5.20
C ALA A 4 -2.88 7.19 -5.61
N TYR A 5 -2.13 8.28 -5.42
CA TYR A 5 -2.54 9.62 -5.83
C TYR A 5 -1.49 10.23 -6.76
N SER A 6 -1.96 11.06 -7.67
CA SER A 6 -1.12 11.88 -8.55
C SER A 6 -0.40 12.94 -7.73
N VAL A 7 0.92 13.02 -7.87
CA VAL A 7 1.72 14.08 -7.26
C VAL A 7 1.37 15.45 -7.84
N LYS A 8 0.93 15.50 -9.10
CA LYS A 8 0.69 16.76 -9.83
C LYS A 8 -0.56 17.49 -9.34
N ASP A 9 -1.63 16.74 -9.10
CA ASP A 9 -2.98 17.31 -8.89
C ASP A 9 -3.78 16.62 -7.78
N GLY A 10 -3.18 15.68 -7.03
CA GLY A 10 -3.82 15.01 -5.90
C GLY A 10 -4.97 14.08 -6.30
N LYS A 11 -5.19 13.83 -7.60
CA LYS A 11 -6.25 12.91 -8.04
C LYS A 11 -5.91 11.48 -7.64
N LYS A 12 -6.93 10.76 -7.16
CA LYS A 12 -6.80 9.32 -6.89
C LYS A 12 -6.63 8.58 -8.21
N LEU A 13 -5.48 7.91 -8.36
CA LEU A 13 -5.13 7.14 -9.54
C LEU A 13 -5.56 5.68 -9.41
N ASN A 14 -5.45 5.13 -8.20
CA ASN A 14 -5.80 3.74 -7.94
C ASN A 14 -6.17 3.53 -6.47
N GLU A 15 -6.90 2.47 -6.20
CA GLU A 15 -7.35 2.05 -4.88
C GLU A 15 -7.33 0.52 -4.80
N LEU A 16 -6.61 -0.02 -3.82
CA LEU A 16 -6.61 -1.44 -3.50
C LEU A 16 -7.24 -1.65 -2.12
N ARG A 17 -8.22 -2.55 -2.08
CA ARG A 17 -8.84 -3.01 -0.84
C ARG A 17 -8.19 -4.32 -0.41
N PHE A 18 -7.92 -4.40 0.88
CA PHE A 18 -7.39 -5.59 1.52
C PHE A 18 -8.55 -6.31 2.20
N GLY A 19 -8.44 -7.63 2.32
CA GLY A 19 -9.32 -8.40 3.21
C GLY A 19 -9.03 -8.17 4.70
N ASP A 20 -7.91 -7.51 5.02
CA ASP A 20 -7.47 -7.25 6.38
C ASP A 20 -7.04 -5.78 6.57
N THR A 21 -7.11 -5.28 7.79
CA THR A 21 -6.89 -3.87 8.13
C THR A 21 -5.39 -3.56 8.21
N PRO A 22 -4.86 -2.62 7.40
CA PRO A 22 -3.48 -2.16 7.55
C PRO A 22 -3.21 -1.60 8.94
N ILE A 23 -2.02 -1.85 9.49
CA ILE A 23 -1.60 -1.18 10.72
C ILE A 23 -1.24 0.28 10.42
N PHE A 24 -1.39 1.15 11.43
CA PHE A 24 -0.92 2.52 11.34
C PHE A 24 0.58 2.57 11.04
N ASP A 25 0.96 3.44 10.11
CA ASP A 25 2.34 3.62 9.63
C ASP A 25 3.02 2.33 9.11
N GLY A 26 2.22 1.35 8.65
CA GLY A 26 2.69 0.06 8.17
C GLY A 26 3.07 0.00 6.68
N LEU A 27 3.24 1.13 5.99
CA LEU A 27 3.54 1.19 4.55
C LEU A 27 5.01 1.57 4.32
N ALA A 28 5.74 0.75 3.57
CA ALA A 28 7.12 1.03 3.18
C ALA A 28 7.32 0.85 1.66
N ALA A 29 8.27 1.61 1.09
CA ALA A 29 8.72 1.46 -0.28
C ALA A 29 10.22 1.10 -0.29
N ALA A 30 10.56 -0.04 -0.88
CA ALA A 30 11.94 -0.51 -0.95
C ALA A 30 12.14 -1.45 -2.15
N GLY A 31 13.31 -1.42 -2.79
CA GLY A 31 13.65 -2.34 -3.88
C GLY A 31 12.66 -2.31 -5.07
N GLY A 32 12.05 -1.15 -5.35
CA GLY A 32 11.05 -1.01 -6.41
C GLY A 32 9.69 -1.66 -6.12
N ARG A 33 9.39 -1.94 -4.85
CA ARG A 33 8.15 -2.59 -4.38
C ARG A 33 7.54 -1.80 -3.22
N LEU A 34 6.25 -2.01 -2.99
CA LEU A 34 5.52 -1.50 -1.82
C LEU A 34 5.20 -2.65 -0.86
N TYR A 35 5.33 -2.39 0.43
CA TYR A 35 5.08 -3.36 1.50
C TYR A 35 4.05 -2.79 2.48
N VAL A 36 3.05 -3.60 2.85
CA VAL A 36 2.00 -3.20 3.81
C VAL A 36 1.86 -4.27 4.88
N SER A 37 2.10 -3.89 6.14
CA SER A 37 1.78 -4.73 7.30
C SER A 37 0.33 -4.54 7.77
N THR A 38 -0.32 -5.61 8.21
CA THR A 38 -1.71 -5.58 8.69
C THR A 38 -1.83 -5.97 10.16
N GLN A 39 -3.00 -5.69 10.75
CA GLN A 39 -3.29 -5.97 12.15
C GLN A 39 -3.25 -7.47 12.49
N SER A 40 -3.48 -8.37 11.53
CA SER A 40 -3.31 -9.82 11.74
C SER A 40 -1.84 -10.28 11.73
N GLY A 41 -0.88 -9.37 11.52
CA GLY A 41 0.55 -9.68 11.48
C GLY A 41 1.06 -10.13 10.10
N GLN A 42 0.25 -10.02 9.05
CA GLN A 42 0.66 -10.32 7.68
C GLN A 42 1.39 -9.14 7.04
N VAL A 43 2.29 -9.43 6.09
CA VAL A 43 2.95 -8.43 5.24
C VAL A 43 2.65 -8.73 3.78
N PHE A 44 1.98 -7.80 3.11
CA PHE A 44 1.71 -7.87 1.67
C PHE A 44 2.82 -7.15 0.90
N CYS A 45 3.23 -7.70 -0.25
CA CYS A 45 4.16 -7.08 -1.18
C CYS A 45 3.48 -6.80 -2.51
N PHE A 46 3.60 -5.57 -3.00
CA PHE A 46 3.02 -5.11 -4.27
C PHE A 46 4.10 -4.60 -5.21
N GLY A 47 4.02 -5.03 -6.47
CA GLY A 47 5.02 -4.73 -7.49
C GLY A 47 6.11 -5.79 -7.59
N GLY A 48 7.02 -5.59 -8.55
CA GLY A 48 7.97 -6.59 -9.02
C GLY A 48 7.54 -7.22 -10.34
N LYS A 49 8.51 -7.45 -11.21
CA LYS A 49 8.39 -8.43 -12.29
C LYS A 49 8.56 -9.83 -11.72
#